data_AF-A0A139JQD5-F1
#
_entry.id   AF-A0A139JQD5-F1
#
_cell.length_a   1.000
_cell.length_b   1.000
_cell.length_c   1.000
_cell.angle_alpha   90.00
_cell.angle_beta   90.00
_cell.angle_gamma   90.00
#
_symmetry.space_group_name_H-M   'P 1'
#
loop_
_entity.id
_entity.type
_entity.pdbx_description
1 polymer ?
#
loop_
_entity_poly.entity_id
_entity_poly.type
_entity_poly.pdbx_seq_one_letter_code
_entity_poly.pdbx_strand_id
1 'polypeptide(L)'
;MKKKKNKKFFLYISFIGLIDIILSCLVYNIIINRFDALKNFYKNYQFLSIDYVEHVYIPFFYLIFFLFSNIKNISLKKIYISFIHPFLYFMIFITIGIYDKNFDKYPYSFMDPKRGKCLLKFVYNVEPKGWIGVGINFLLIALIIYLLSYFLIKIKNIFLKK
;
A
#
# COMPACT_ATOMS: atom_id res chain seq x y z
N MET A 1 -9.41 29.19 -24.25
CA MET A 1 -9.80 27.76 -24.16
C MET A 1 -9.64 27.21 -22.74
N LYS A 2 -10.71 26.61 -22.18
CA LYS A 2 -10.84 26.13 -20.79
C LYS A 2 -9.90 24.95 -20.45
N LYS A 3 -8.67 25.21 -19.97
CA LYS A 3 -7.77 24.19 -19.34
C LYS A 3 -8.07 23.91 -17.85
N LYS A 4 -9.33 24.00 -17.40
CA LYS A 4 -9.70 23.81 -15.98
C LYS A 4 -10.26 22.41 -15.61
N LYS A 5 -10.41 21.48 -16.57
CA LYS A 5 -11.23 20.25 -16.36
C LYS A 5 -10.57 19.04 -15.67
N ASN A 6 -9.24 18.86 -15.66
CA ASN A 6 -8.64 17.61 -15.13
C ASN A 6 -7.98 17.65 -13.74
N LYS A 7 -7.97 18.78 -13.03
CA LYS A 7 -7.29 18.86 -11.72
C LYS A 7 -7.85 17.92 -10.63
N LYS A 8 -9.13 17.51 -10.71
CA LYS A 8 -9.73 16.59 -9.71
C LYS A 8 -9.35 15.14 -9.97
N PHE A 9 -9.33 14.72 -11.23
CA PHE A 9 -8.97 13.36 -11.61
C PHE A 9 -7.49 13.08 -11.35
N PHE A 10 -6.61 14.02 -11.70
CA PHE A 10 -5.20 13.95 -11.37
C PHE A 10 -4.97 13.78 -9.87
N LEU A 11 -5.67 14.54 -9.02
CA LEU A 11 -5.58 14.40 -7.56
C LEU A 11 -5.93 12.98 -7.09
N TYR A 12 -6.98 12.37 -7.64
CA TYR A 12 -7.38 11.01 -7.26
C TYR A 12 -6.38 9.97 -7.74
N ILE A 13 -5.88 10.07 -8.97
CA ILE A 13 -4.84 9.18 -9.48
C ILE A 13 -3.57 9.30 -8.65
N SER A 14 -3.11 10.51 -8.39
CA SER A 14 -1.92 10.74 -7.57
C SER A 14 -2.11 10.15 -6.17
N PHE A 15 -3.30 10.27 -5.58
CA PHE A 15 -3.59 9.68 -4.28
C PHE A 15 -3.58 8.15 -4.29
N ILE A 16 -4.18 7.53 -5.32
CA ILE A 16 -4.14 6.07 -5.50
C ILE A 16 -2.69 5.60 -5.61
N GLY A 17 -1.92 6.20 -6.52
CA GLY A 17 -0.51 5.83 -6.72
C GLY A 17 0.32 6.05 -5.46
N LEU A 18 0.03 7.09 -4.68
CA LEU A 18 0.72 7.32 -3.42
C LEU A 18 0.45 6.21 -2.39
N ILE A 19 -0.82 5.79 -2.27
CA ILE A 19 -1.21 4.71 -1.39
C ILE A 19 -0.55 3.40 -1.83
N ASP A 20 -0.49 3.10 -3.14
CA ASP A 20 0.19 1.89 -3.65
C ASP A 20 1.68 1.88 -3.35
N ILE A 21 2.33 3.04 -3.51
CA ILE A 21 3.76 3.19 -3.24
C ILE A 21 4.04 3.01 -1.74
N ILE A 22 3.24 3.63 -0.86
CA ILE A 22 3.36 3.45 0.59
C ILE A 22 3.04 2.01 1.00
N LEU A 23 2.03 1.40 0.39
CA LEU A 23 1.66 0.01 0.65
C LEU A 23 2.81 -0.93 0.27
N SER A 24 3.45 -0.70 -0.87
CA SER A 24 4.61 -1.48 -1.31
C SER A 24 5.79 -1.34 -0.33
N CYS A 25 6.06 -0.11 0.13
CA CYS A 25 7.04 0.17 1.18
C CYS A 25 6.75 -0.63 2.46
N LEU A 26 5.51 -0.61 2.94
CA LEU A 26 5.08 -1.32 4.14
C LEU A 26 5.16 -2.83 3.96
N VAL A 27 4.64 -3.35 2.86
CA VAL A 27 4.69 -4.78 2.52
C VAL A 27 6.14 -5.27 2.52
N TYR A 28 7.04 -4.54 1.87
CA TYR A 28 8.45 -4.92 1.82
C TYR A 28 9.11 -4.92 3.20
N ASN A 29 9.01 -3.81 3.93
CA ASN A 29 9.72 -3.66 5.20
C ASN A 29 9.12 -4.48 6.35
N ILE A 30 7.79 -4.62 6.38
CA ILE A 30 7.07 -5.30 7.48
C ILE A 30 6.91 -6.79 7.20
N ILE A 31 6.50 -7.16 5.97
CA ILE A 31 6.12 -8.55 5.66
C ILE A 31 7.33 -9.34 5.19
N ILE A 32 8.08 -8.78 4.23
CA ILE A 32 9.18 -9.50 3.58
C ILE A 32 10.42 -9.45 4.48
N ASN A 33 10.81 -8.27 4.92
CA ASN A 33 12.03 -8.05 5.70
C ASN A 33 11.82 -8.08 7.23
N ARG A 34 10.60 -8.36 7.72
CA ARG A 34 10.27 -8.54 9.15
C ARG A 34 10.87 -7.49 10.10
N PHE A 35 10.93 -6.22 9.68
CA PHE A 35 11.59 -5.14 10.42
C PHE A 35 13.11 -5.26 10.62
N ASP A 36 13.79 -6.31 10.13
CA ASP A 36 15.24 -6.44 10.22
C ASP A 36 15.94 -5.26 9.51
N ALA A 37 15.36 -4.82 8.39
CA ALA A 37 15.64 -3.54 7.73
C ALA A 37 15.71 -2.35 8.71
N LEU A 38 14.58 -2.11 9.40
CA LEU A 38 14.40 -0.97 10.30
C LEU A 38 15.28 -1.08 11.55
N LYS A 39 15.47 -2.30 12.05
CA LYS A 39 16.32 -2.57 13.21
C LYS A 39 17.80 -2.38 12.90
N ASN A 40 18.21 -2.59 11.66
CA ASN A 40 19.58 -2.34 11.25
C ASN A 40 19.80 -0.91 10.74
N PHE A 41 18.73 -0.10 10.58
CA PHE A 41 18.73 1.27 10.03
C PHE A 41 19.81 2.19 10.63
N TYR A 42 20.06 2.06 11.92
CA TYR A 42 21.01 2.90 12.63
C TYR A 42 22.45 2.36 12.64
N LYS A 43 22.68 1.14 12.12
CA LYS A 43 23.95 0.42 12.26
C LYS A 43 24.81 0.35 11.00
N ASN A 44 24.24 0.56 9.82
CA ASN A 44 24.94 0.31 8.55
C ASN A 44 24.77 1.47 7.55
N TYR A 45 25.83 1.92 6.88
CA TYR A 45 25.73 2.90 5.78
C TYR A 45 24.95 2.37 4.54
N GLN A 46 24.52 1.11 4.59
CA GLN A 46 23.73 0.42 3.55
C GLN A 46 22.32 1.00 3.35
N PHE A 47 21.85 1.92 4.21
CA PHE A 47 20.58 2.67 4.02
C PHE A 47 20.65 3.76 2.95
N LEU A 48 21.79 3.91 2.27
CA LEU A 48 21.92 4.63 1.00
C LEU A 48 21.86 3.70 -0.22
N SER A 49 21.57 2.41 -0.03
CA SER A 49 21.37 1.49 -1.15
C SER A 49 20.15 1.89 -1.98
N ILE A 50 20.24 1.60 -3.28
CA ILE A 50 19.22 1.92 -4.29
C ILE A 50 17.84 1.41 -3.84
N ASP A 51 17.76 0.20 -3.29
CA ASP A 51 16.52 -0.40 -2.78
C ASP A 51 15.80 0.46 -1.73
N TYR A 52 16.53 1.07 -0.78
CA TYR A 52 15.90 1.94 0.23
C TYR A 52 15.49 3.29 -0.34
N VAL A 53 16.25 3.81 -1.30
CA VAL A 53 15.89 5.05 -2.00
C VAL A 53 14.59 4.86 -2.76
N GLU A 54 14.48 3.78 -3.53
CA GLU A 54 13.31 3.48 -4.36
C GLU A 54 12.08 3.07 -3.55
N HIS A 55 12.27 2.29 -2.48
CA HIS A 55 11.14 1.72 -1.75
C HIS A 55 10.82 2.40 -0.42
N VAL A 56 11.62 3.36 0.05
CA VAL A 56 11.35 4.09 1.30
C VAL A 56 11.42 5.60 1.11
N TYR A 57 12.56 6.15 0.67
CA TYR A 57 12.74 7.60 0.63
C TYR A 57 11.88 8.29 -0.44
N ILE A 58 11.94 7.85 -1.69
CA ILE A 58 11.13 8.41 -2.79
C ILE A 58 9.64 8.36 -2.45
N PRO A 59 9.06 7.22 -2.01
CA PRO A 59 7.69 7.14 -1.48
C PRO A 59 7.33 8.24 -0.49
N PHE A 60 8.21 8.44 0.50
CA PHE A 60 7.97 9.37 1.60
C PHE A 60 8.07 10.83 1.15
N PHE A 61 9.05 11.15 0.29
CA PHE A 61 9.17 12.48 -0.31
C PHE A 61 7.98 12.82 -1.20
N TYR A 62 7.50 11.87 -2.03
CA TYR A 62 6.30 12.07 -2.81
C TYR A 62 5.05 12.27 -1.94
N LEU A 63 4.97 11.58 -0.80
CA LEU A 63 3.89 11.76 0.18
C LEU A 63 3.90 13.18 0.74
N ILE A 64 5.05 13.65 1.20
CA ILE A 64 5.23 15.03 1.67
C ILE A 64 4.82 16.01 0.57
N PHE A 65 5.36 15.83 -0.63
CA PHE A 65 5.04 16.70 -1.76
C PHE A 65 3.53 16.70 -2.06
N PHE A 66 2.86 15.55 -2.08
CA PHE A 66 1.42 15.46 -2.31
C PHE A 66 0.59 16.15 -1.23
N LEU A 67 1.00 16.05 0.04
CA LEU A 67 0.31 16.70 1.16
C LEU A 67 0.41 18.23 1.07
N PHE A 68 1.58 18.77 0.71
CA PHE A 68 1.84 20.22 0.76
C PHE A 68 1.71 20.97 -0.57
N SER A 69 1.84 20.32 -1.73
CA SER A 69 1.76 20.99 -3.05
C SER A 69 0.32 21.12 -3.59
N ASN A 70 -0.60 20.24 -3.16
CA ASN A 70 -1.97 20.21 -3.68
C ASN A 70 -2.94 20.98 -2.79
N ILE A 71 -3.37 22.16 -3.22
CA ILE A 71 -4.40 22.99 -2.56
C ILE A 71 -5.74 22.23 -2.42
N LYS A 72 -6.03 21.30 -3.34
CA LYS A 72 -7.28 20.53 -3.30
C LYS A 72 -7.19 19.35 -2.36
N ASN A 73 -8.26 19.17 -1.61
CA ASN A 73 -8.38 18.15 -0.60
C ASN A 73 -9.32 17.01 -1.02
N ILE A 74 -9.05 15.81 -0.52
CA ILE A 74 -9.91 14.64 -0.71
C ILE A 74 -10.83 14.57 0.51
N SER A 75 -12.14 14.52 0.28
CA SER A 75 -13.10 14.33 1.38
C SER A 75 -12.91 12.95 2.01
N LEU A 76 -13.05 12.85 3.34
CA LEU A 76 -13.06 11.56 4.05
C LEU A 76 -14.13 10.60 3.50
N LYS A 77 -15.26 11.13 2.98
CA LYS A 77 -16.31 10.33 2.31
C LYS A 77 -15.81 9.62 1.05
N LYS A 78 -14.66 10.02 0.51
CA LYS A 78 -14.02 9.47 -0.69
C LYS A 78 -12.76 8.65 -0.39
N ILE A 79 -12.57 8.23 0.87
CA ILE A 79 -11.48 7.31 1.25
C ILE A 79 -11.50 6.03 0.39
N TYR A 80 -12.69 5.54 0.01
CA TYR A 80 -12.84 4.33 -0.81
C TYR A 80 -12.02 4.36 -2.13
N ILE A 81 -11.64 5.54 -2.63
CA ILE A 81 -10.87 5.67 -3.86
C ILE A 81 -9.50 5.00 -3.74
N SER A 82 -8.88 5.00 -2.55
CA SER A 82 -7.57 4.36 -2.34
C SER A 82 -7.58 2.83 -2.45
N PHE A 83 -8.77 2.21 -2.43
CA PHE A 83 -8.92 0.77 -2.56
C PHE A 83 -9.02 0.31 -4.01
N ILE A 84 -9.26 1.22 -4.96
CA ILE A 84 -9.54 0.84 -6.35
C ILE A 84 -8.40 0.00 -6.92
N HIS A 85 -7.16 0.46 -6.81
CA HIS A 85 -6.03 -0.28 -7.35
C HIS A 85 -5.74 -1.58 -6.57
N PRO A 86 -5.58 -1.58 -5.23
CA PRO A 86 -5.34 -2.81 -4.48
C PRO A 86 -6.43 -3.87 -4.68
N PHE A 87 -7.71 -3.46 -4.77
CA PHE A 87 -8.82 -4.36 -5.03
C PHE A 87 -8.79 -4.94 -6.45
N LEU A 88 -8.60 -4.10 -7.48
CA LEU A 88 -8.51 -4.58 -8.86
C LEU A 88 -7.32 -5.53 -9.04
N TYR A 89 -6.17 -5.15 -8.51
CA TYR A 89 -4.96 -5.96 -8.56
C TYR A 89 -5.19 -7.32 -7.89
N PHE A 90 -5.76 -7.34 -6.68
CA PHE A 90 -6.09 -8.57 -5.98
C PHE A 90 -7.09 -9.46 -6.73
N MET A 91 -8.16 -8.87 -7.28
CA MET A 91 -9.18 -9.61 -8.04
C MET A 91 -8.61 -10.29 -9.29
N ILE A 92 -7.70 -9.62 -10.01
CA ILE A 92 -7.03 -10.19 -11.18
C ILE A 92 -6.26 -11.46 -10.80
N PHE A 93 -5.39 -11.38 -9.79
CA PHE A 93 -4.53 -12.51 -9.41
C PHE A 93 -5.29 -13.65 -8.74
N ILE A 94 -6.36 -13.37 -7.98
CA ILE A 94 -7.25 -14.44 -7.49
C ILE A 94 -7.92 -15.14 -8.66
N THR A 95 -8.49 -14.38 -9.60
CA THR A 95 -9.21 -14.95 -10.72
C THR A 95 -8.28 -15.89 -11.49
N ILE A 96 -7.08 -15.43 -11.85
CA ILE A 96 -6.06 -16.27 -12.50
C ILE A 96 -5.76 -17.52 -11.66
N GLY A 97 -5.50 -17.36 -10.37
CA GLY A 97 -5.14 -18.49 -9.49
C GLY A 97 -6.26 -19.51 -9.25
N ILE A 98 -7.53 -19.10 -9.34
CA ILE A 98 -8.68 -20.01 -9.24
C ILE A 98 -8.81 -20.83 -10.54
N TYR A 99 -8.65 -20.19 -11.70
CA TYR A 99 -8.78 -20.86 -13.00
C TYR A 99 -7.55 -21.70 -13.37
N ASP A 100 -6.34 -21.27 -12.99
CA ASP A 100 -5.09 -21.99 -13.19
C ASP A 100 -4.52 -22.46 -11.84
N LYS A 101 -4.80 -23.72 -11.50
CA LYS A 101 -4.31 -24.36 -10.26
C LYS A 101 -2.78 -24.49 -10.20
N ASN A 102 -2.10 -24.42 -11.35
CA ASN A 102 -0.65 -24.48 -11.44
C ASN A 102 0.01 -23.11 -11.37
N PHE A 103 -0.77 -22.02 -11.36
CA PHE A 103 -0.25 -20.68 -11.21
C PHE A 103 0.47 -20.52 -9.86
N ASP A 104 1.74 -20.12 -9.93
CA ASP A 104 2.63 -19.89 -8.78
C ASP A 104 3.30 -18.50 -8.80
N LYS A 105 3.08 -17.73 -9.86
CA LYS A 105 3.68 -16.41 -10.08
C LYS A 105 2.85 -15.28 -9.48
N TYR A 106 2.49 -15.41 -8.19
CA TYR A 106 1.83 -14.33 -7.48
C TYR A 106 2.81 -13.18 -7.21
N PRO A 107 2.37 -11.92 -7.38
CA PRO A 107 3.23 -10.75 -7.13
C PRO A 107 3.60 -10.62 -5.66
N TYR A 108 2.72 -11.10 -4.77
CA TYR A 108 2.94 -11.09 -3.35
C TYR A 108 2.63 -12.43 -2.72
N SER A 109 3.48 -12.83 -1.77
CA SER A 109 3.33 -14.10 -1.04
C SER A 109 2.06 -14.24 -0.20
N PHE A 110 1.39 -13.13 0.13
CA PHE A 110 0.11 -13.13 0.83
C PHE A 110 -1.10 -13.37 -0.09
N MET A 111 -0.90 -13.25 -1.41
CA MET A 111 -1.90 -13.58 -2.44
C MET A 111 -1.82 -15.04 -2.88
N ASP A 112 -0.71 -15.72 -2.59
CA ASP A 112 -0.49 -17.11 -2.94
C ASP A 112 -1.18 -18.04 -1.92
N PRO A 113 -2.18 -18.83 -2.33
CA PRO A 113 -2.89 -19.74 -1.43
C PRO A 113 -2.02 -20.92 -0.94
N LYS A 114 -0.93 -21.26 -1.64
CA LYS A 114 0.01 -22.33 -1.26
C LYS A 114 1.00 -21.86 -0.20
N ARG A 115 1.50 -20.62 -0.34
CA ARG A 115 2.44 -20.02 0.61
C ARG A 115 1.74 -19.42 1.83
N GLY A 116 0.65 -18.67 1.62
CA GLY A 116 -0.17 -18.12 2.71
C GLY A 116 0.58 -17.23 3.71
N LYS A 117 1.63 -16.50 3.27
CA LYS A 117 2.40 -15.66 4.19
C LYS A 117 1.53 -14.52 4.71
N CYS A 118 1.21 -14.57 6.00
CA CYS A 118 0.30 -13.62 6.62
C CYS A 118 1.07 -12.52 7.36
N LEU A 119 0.60 -11.29 7.21
CA LEU A 119 0.95 -10.16 8.08
C LEU A 119 0.69 -10.48 9.57
N LEU A 120 -0.33 -11.28 9.88
CA LEU A 120 -0.68 -11.71 11.23
C LEU A 120 0.21 -12.83 11.78
N LYS A 121 1.23 -13.30 11.05
CA LYS A 121 2.24 -14.20 11.67
C LYS A 121 2.82 -13.58 12.94
N PHE A 122 2.94 -12.25 12.97
CA PHE A 122 3.38 -11.49 14.14
C PHE A 122 2.42 -11.62 15.35
N VAL A 123 1.13 -11.88 15.12
CA VAL A 123 0.09 -11.87 16.15
C VAL A 123 -0.37 -13.28 16.53
N TYR A 124 -0.52 -14.18 15.57
CA TYR A 124 -1.15 -15.50 15.79
C TYR A 124 -0.23 -16.70 15.60
N ASN A 125 1.05 -16.49 15.22
CA ASN A 125 2.06 -17.53 15.00
C ASN A 125 1.67 -18.68 14.04
N VAL A 126 0.47 -18.61 13.44
CA VAL A 126 -0.09 -19.56 12.47
C VAL A 126 -0.33 -18.81 11.18
N GLU A 127 0.18 -19.35 10.08
CA GLU A 127 -0.04 -18.80 8.74
C GLU A 127 -1.32 -19.42 8.15
N PRO A 128 -2.41 -18.65 7.98
CA PRO A 128 -3.61 -19.16 7.33
C PRO A 128 -3.29 -19.48 5.85
N LYS A 129 -3.52 -20.74 5.48
CA LYS A 129 -3.30 -21.27 4.13
C LYS A 129 -4.59 -21.33 3.32
N GLY A 130 -4.45 -21.54 2.01
CA GLY A 130 -5.56 -21.64 1.08
C GLY A 130 -6.27 -20.30 0.84
N TRP A 131 -7.39 -20.37 0.12
CA TRP A 131 -8.14 -19.18 -0.27
C TRP A 131 -8.72 -18.39 0.91
N ILE A 132 -9.02 -19.06 2.02
CA ILE A 132 -9.44 -18.40 3.26
C ILE A 132 -8.32 -17.49 3.78
N GLY A 133 -7.08 -17.96 3.80
CA GLY A 133 -5.93 -17.16 4.21
C GLY A 133 -5.67 -15.97 3.30
N VAL A 134 -5.81 -16.16 1.98
CA VAL A 134 -5.73 -15.09 0.99
C VAL A 134 -6.81 -14.02 1.25
N GLY A 135 -8.04 -14.43 1.59
CA GLY A 135 -9.12 -13.51 1.96
C GLY A 135 -8.84 -12.73 3.25
N ILE A 136 -8.33 -13.38 4.30
CA ILE A 136 -7.95 -12.73 5.56
C ILE A 136 -6.83 -11.70 5.30
N ASN A 137 -5.81 -12.06 4.52
CA ASN A 137 -4.72 -11.17 4.16
C ASN A 137 -5.22 -9.92 3.44
N PHE A 138 -6.18 -10.09 2.53
CA PHE A 138 -6.77 -8.97 1.81
C PHE A 138 -7.57 -8.03 2.72
N LEU A 139 -8.38 -8.56 3.64
CA LEU A 139 -9.11 -7.74 4.61
C LEU A 139 -8.15 -6.92 5.48
N LEU A 140 -7.04 -7.51 5.90
CA LEU A 140 -6.05 -6.81 6.69
C LEU A 140 -5.32 -5.72 5.90
N ILE A 141 -4.91 -6.01 4.66
CA ILE A 141 -4.31 -5.01 3.77
C ILE A 141 -5.30 -3.87 3.49
N ALA A 142 -6.56 -4.20 3.24
CA ALA A 142 -7.63 -3.22 3.10
C ALA A 142 -7.76 -2.35 4.36
N LEU A 143 -7.71 -2.93 5.55
CA LEU A 143 -7.71 -2.17 6.81
C LEU A 143 -6.49 -1.24 6.92
N ILE A 144 -5.30 -1.70 6.54
CA ILE A 144 -4.08 -0.87 6.54
C ILE A 144 -4.24 0.30 5.56
N ILE A 145 -4.70 0.04 4.33
CA ILE A 145 -4.98 1.08 3.33
C ILE A 145 -5.99 2.09 3.86
N TYR A 146 -7.07 1.61 4.50
CA TYR A 146 -8.09 2.47 5.11
C TYR A 146 -7.47 3.44 6.11
N LEU A 147 -6.71 2.89 7.07
CA LEU A 147 -6.11 3.66 8.16
C LEU A 147 -5.12 4.67 7.60
N LEU A 148 -4.23 4.26 6.71
CA LEU A 148 -3.29 5.16 6.03
C LEU A 148 -4.02 6.29 5.32
N SER A 149 -4.99 5.95 4.48
CA SER A 149 -5.78 6.94 3.71
C SER A 149 -6.49 7.92 4.64
N TYR A 150 -7.08 7.43 5.72
CA TYR A 150 -7.74 8.23 6.73
C TYR A 150 -6.78 9.19 7.41
N PHE A 151 -5.62 8.71 7.88
CA PHE A 151 -4.61 9.55 8.51
C PHE A 151 -4.06 10.60 7.56
N LEU A 152 -3.72 10.24 6.33
CA LEU A 152 -3.20 11.18 5.34
C LEU A 152 -4.19 12.31 5.03
N ILE A 153 -5.47 11.96 4.82
CA ILE A 153 -6.51 12.96 4.58
C ILE A 153 -6.72 13.82 5.83
N LYS A 154 -6.73 13.22 7.03
CA LYS A 154 -6.91 13.96 8.29
C LYS A 154 -5.76 14.93 8.55
N ILE A 155 -4.51 14.51 8.36
CA ILE A 155 -3.33 15.36 8.46
C ILE A 155 -3.46 16.54 7.48
N LYS A 156 -3.76 16.26 6.21
CA LYS A 156 -3.97 17.30 5.21
C LYS A 156 -5.09 18.28 5.59
N ASN A 157 -6.21 17.79 6.11
CA ASN A 157 -7.32 18.62 6.59
C ASN A 157 -6.88 19.58 7.71
N ILE A 158 -6.02 19.13 8.61
CA ILE A 158 -5.50 19.96 9.72
C ILE A 158 -4.61 21.08 9.17
N PHE A 159 -3.72 20.76 8.24
CA PHE A 159 -2.82 21.74 7.63
C PHE A 159 -3.54 22.78 6.76
N LEU A 160 -4.61 22.40 6.06
CA LEU A 160 -5.39 23.32 5.22
C LEU A 160 -6.39 24.19 5.99
N LYS A 161 -6.67 23.87 7.27
CA LYS A 161 -7.54 24.67 8.14
C LYS A 161 -6.78 25.76 8.92
N LYS A 162 -5.45 25.68 8.95
CA LYS A 162 -4.57 26.79 9.35
C LYS A 162 -4.34 27.71 8.17
#